data_AF-A0A455UMK7-F1
#
_entry.id   AF-A0A455UMK7-F1
#
_cell.length_a   1.000
_cell.length_b   1.000
_cell.length_c   1.000
_cell.angle_alpha   90.00
_cell.angle_beta   90.00
_cell.angle_gamma   90.00
#
_symmetry.space_group_name_H-M   'P 1'
#
loop_
_entity.id
_entity.type
_entity.pdbx_description
1 polymer ?
#
loop_
_entity_poly.entity_id
_entity_poly.type
_entity_poly.pdbx_seq_one_letter_code
_entity_poly.pdbx_strand_id
1 'polypeptide(L)'
;MGEQQLTIEEGVLEAGLRNSDNWQGSLALALAFGLESDWQAQTAQLKDMQLTGPDGLRVNGHLNVEQLRDAPHYRGQLTAAPFTLRPWLARAGVTLTTAGEAALSDVAMTSPIEGNAEQLSLTSLSLVVDDSTFTGELTAALDGSRLDFDLAGDQLDLDRYLPGEATAKQASRGLLRKAFAQENNTLVPQSLLSGLALEGDLSVGTLIFRA
;
A
#
# COMPACT_ATOMS: atom_id res chain seq x y z
N MET A 1 -20.79 -13.65 37.04
CA MET A 1 -20.97 -13.76 35.58
C MET A 1 -21.02 -12.34 35.07
N GLY A 2 -20.06 -11.93 34.26
CA GLY A 2 -19.73 -10.51 34.04
C GLY A 2 -18.32 -10.29 34.58
N GLU A 3 -17.37 -9.78 33.83
CA GLU A 3 -17.47 -8.89 32.68
C GLU A 3 -17.16 -9.56 31.32
N GLN A 4 -18.03 -9.36 30.32
CA GLN A 4 -17.80 -9.73 28.92
C GLN A 4 -17.55 -8.48 28.05
N GLN A 5 -17.01 -7.43 28.67
CA GLN A 5 -16.60 -6.21 27.98
C GLN A 5 -15.12 -5.99 28.28
N LEU A 6 -14.35 -5.63 27.25
CA LEU A 6 -12.95 -5.27 27.38
C LEU A 6 -12.78 -3.84 26.86
N THR A 7 -12.27 -2.98 27.74
CA THR A 7 -11.93 -1.59 27.41
C THR A 7 -10.44 -1.38 27.64
N ILE A 8 -9.79 -0.83 26.63
CA ILE A 8 -8.40 -0.35 26.65
C ILE A 8 -8.49 1.13 26.29
N GLU A 9 -8.19 2.00 27.24
CA GLU A 9 -8.20 3.45 27.00
C GLU A 9 -6.97 3.88 26.18
N GLU A 10 -5.79 3.33 26.51
CA GLU A 10 -4.53 3.62 25.83
C GLU A 10 -3.74 2.32 25.61
N GLY A 11 -3.86 1.75 24.41
CA GLY A 11 -3.08 0.61 23.94
C GLY A 11 -1.94 1.07 23.04
N VAL A 12 -0.77 0.45 23.18
CA VAL A 12 0.37 0.65 22.28
C VAL A 12 0.90 -0.70 21.83
N LEU A 13 0.99 -0.90 20.52
CA LEU A 13 1.59 -2.07 19.90
C LEU A 13 2.79 -1.65 19.07
N GLU A 14 3.97 -2.14 19.44
CA GLU A 14 5.21 -1.91 18.71
C GLU A 14 5.59 -3.17 17.93
N ALA A 15 5.78 -3.02 16.62
CA ALA A 15 6.17 -4.09 15.73
C ALA A 15 7.46 -3.70 15.01
N GLY A 16 8.50 -4.51 15.17
CA GLY A 16 9.68 -4.47 14.32
C GLY A 16 9.50 -5.51 13.22
N LEU A 17 9.10 -5.10 12.03
CA LEU A 17 9.15 -6.04 10.90
C LEU A 17 10.63 -6.32 10.59
N ARG A 18 10.94 -7.54 10.14
CA ARG A 18 12.27 -7.98 9.68
C ARG A 18 12.07 -8.96 8.52
N ASN A 19 12.62 -8.71 7.34
CA ASN A 19 12.71 -9.70 6.26
C ASN A 19 14.12 -10.28 6.26
N SER A 20 14.22 -11.61 6.26
CA SER A 20 15.48 -12.33 6.38
C SER A 20 16.42 -12.14 5.19
N ASP A 21 15.90 -11.78 4.01
CA ASP A 21 16.65 -11.95 2.77
C ASP A 21 17.23 -10.62 2.23
N ASN A 22 16.58 -9.47 2.47
CA ASN A 22 16.91 -8.21 1.79
C ASN A 22 16.97 -6.95 2.68
N TRP A 23 16.92 -7.06 4.02
CA TRP A 23 16.74 -5.87 4.87
C TRP A 23 18.04 -5.24 5.36
N GLN A 24 18.37 -4.07 4.82
CA GLN A 24 19.24 -3.09 5.47
C GLN A 24 18.40 -2.22 6.42
N GLY A 25 17.88 -2.82 7.50
CA GLY A 25 17.18 -2.09 8.57
C GLY A 25 15.96 -2.81 9.15
N SER A 26 15.55 -2.44 10.37
CA SER A 26 14.30 -2.89 10.99
C SER A 26 13.23 -1.83 10.73
N LEU A 27 12.05 -2.23 10.29
CA LEU A 27 10.93 -1.30 10.13
C LEU A 27 10.18 -1.25 11.46
N ALA A 28 10.51 -0.26 12.28
CA ALA A 28 9.82 -0.02 13.55
C ALA A 28 8.49 0.70 13.28
N LEU A 29 7.40 0.04 13.62
CA LEU A 29 6.03 0.53 13.58
C LEU A 29 5.50 0.60 15.00
N ALA A 30 4.80 1.67 15.34
CA ALA A 30 4.10 1.80 16.61
C ALA A 30 2.65 2.19 16.34
N LEU A 31 1.70 1.40 16.85
CA LEU A 31 0.27 1.63 16.78
C LEU A 31 -0.25 2.00 18.17
N ALA A 32 -0.65 3.25 18.36
CA ALA A 32 -1.47 3.66 19.50
C ALA A 32 -2.95 3.47 19.17
N PHE A 33 -3.79 3.01 20.11
CA PHE A 33 -5.22 2.82 19.90
C PHE A 33 -5.98 2.73 21.23
N GLY A 34 -7.25 3.15 21.24
CA GLY A 34 -8.24 2.72 22.22
C GLY A 34 -9.03 1.53 21.69
N LEU A 35 -9.41 0.58 22.53
CA LEU A 35 -10.24 -0.58 22.17
C LEU A 35 -11.41 -0.71 23.13
N GLU A 36 -12.62 -0.74 22.60
CA GLU A 36 -13.81 -1.14 23.34
C GLU A 36 -14.41 -2.36 22.67
N SER A 37 -14.67 -3.43 23.40
CA SER A 37 -15.28 -4.62 22.85
C SER A 37 -16.34 -5.18 23.78
N ASP A 38 -17.40 -5.71 23.17
CA ASP A 38 -18.48 -6.40 23.83
C ASP A 38 -18.60 -7.80 23.21
N TRP A 39 -18.25 -8.79 24.00
CA TRP A 39 -18.20 -10.18 23.56
C TRP A 39 -19.60 -10.78 23.38
N GLN A 40 -20.62 -10.26 24.08
CA GLN A 40 -21.99 -10.73 23.97
C GLN A 40 -22.68 -10.11 22.74
N ALA A 41 -22.43 -8.83 22.48
CA ALA A 41 -22.89 -8.15 21.28
C ALA A 41 -22.06 -8.49 20.02
N GLN A 42 -20.92 -9.16 20.19
CA GLN A 42 -19.96 -9.48 19.13
C GLN A 42 -19.45 -8.24 18.38
N THR A 43 -19.24 -7.15 19.11
CA THR A 43 -18.77 -5.87 18.57
C THR A 43 -17.43 -5.48 19.16
N ALA A 44 -16.59 -4.82 18.36
CA ALA A 44 -15.40 -4.13 18.83
C ALA A 44 -15.24 -2.78 18.14
N GLN A 45 -14.68 -1.80 18.82
CA GLN A 45 -14.39 -0.47 18.30
C GLN A 45 -12.94 -0.16 18.61
N LEU A 46 -12.14 0.06 17.58
CA LEU A 46 -10.82 0.67 17.70
C LEU A 46 -10.97 2.16 17.46
N LYS A 47 -10.66 2.95 18.48
CA LYS A 47 -10.75 4.41 18.47
C LYS A 47 -9.35 5.01 18.50
N ASP A 48 -9.24 6.24 18.02
CA ASP A 48 -8.00 7.02 18.07
C ASP A 48 -6.77 6.24 17.60
N MET A 49 -6.95 5.40 16.57
CA MET A 49 -5.86 4.61 16.02
C MET A 49 -4.84 5.56 15.42
N GLN A 50 -3.59 5.42 15.81
CA GLN A 50 -2.48 6.15 15.26
C GLN A 50 -1.30 5.21 15.04
N LEU A 51 -1.08 4.85 13.77
CA LEU A 51 0.10 4.13 13.33
C LEU A 51 1.19 5.13 12.98
N THR A 52 2.37 4.97 13.57
CA THR A 52 3.56 5.77 13.28
C THR A 52 4.73 4.90 12.86
N GLY A 53 5.63 5.47 12.08
CA GLY A 53 6.83 4.79 11.63
C GLY A 53 7.90 5.76 11.12
N PRO A 54 9.02 5.24 10.59
CA PRO A 54 10.07 6.06 10.01
C PRO A 54 9.60 6.89 8.80
N ASP A 55 10.38 7.92 8.47
CA ASP A 55 10.15 8.83 7.33
C ASP A 55 8.80 9.54 7.36
N GLY A 56 8.32 9.85 8.57
CA GLY A 56 7.13 10.66 8.78
C GLY A 56 5.81 9.90 8.60
N LEU A 57 5.82 8.56 8.48
CA LEU A 57 4.59 7.78 8.42
C LEU A 57 3.72 8.08 9.65
N ARG A 58 2.54 8.61 9.40
CA ARG A 58 1.48 8.78 10.40
C ARG A 58 0.14 8.48 9.76
N VAL A 59 -0.48 7.37 10.15
CA VAL A 59 -1.81 6.98 9.71
C VAL A 59 -2.74 7.03 10.91
N ASN A 60 -3.80 7.82 10.81
CA ASN A 60 -4.84 7.90 11.83
C ASN A 60 -6.11 7.21 11.34
N GLY A 61 -6.93 6.73 12.27
CA GLY A 61 -8.22 6.17 11.91
C GLY A 61 -9.04 5.67 13.07
N HIS A 62 -10.15 5.05 12.72
CA HIS A 62 -10.99 4.28 13.64
C HIS A 62 -11.63 3.14 12.87
N LEU A 63 -11.97 2.07 13.59
CA LEU A 63 -12.62 0.89 13.03
C LEU A 63 -13.72 0.41 13.97
N ASN A 64 -14.88 0.12 13.42
CA ASN A 64 -15.96 -0.58 14.07
C ASN A 64 -16.03 -1.98 13.47
N VAL A 65 -16.04 -3.00 14.33
CA VAL A 65 -16.09 -4.42 13.98
C VAL A 65 -17.38 -4.99 14.54
N GLU A 66 -18.10 -5.71 13.70
CA GLU A 66 -19.30 -6.46 14.04
C GLU A 66 -19.10 -7.94 13.75
N GLN A 67 -19.92 -8.80 14.33
CA GLN A 67 -19.87 -10.26 14.15
C GLN A 67 -18.48 -10.85 14.42
N LEU A 68 -17.78 -10.31 15.42
CA LEU A 68 -16.37 -10.56 15.73
C LEU A 68 -15.93 -12.03 15.76
N ARG A 69 -16.85 -12.96 16.08
CA ARG A 69 -16.55 -14.40 16.22
C ARG A 69 -16.95 -15.26 15.03
N ASP A 70 -17.94 -14.85 14.24
CA ASP A 70 -18.57 -15.71 13.24
C ASP A 70 -18.10 -15.31 11.83
N ALA A 71 -18.42 -14.08 11.43
CA ALA A 71 -18.05 -13.50 10.15
C ALA A 71 -17.69 -12.03 10.39
N PRO A 72 -16.47 -11.73 10.86
CA PRO A 72 -16.14 -10.37 11.25
C PRO A 72 -16.23 -9.44 10.05
N HIS A 73 -17.01 -8.38 10.22
CA HIS A 73 -17.12 -7.29 9.27
C HIS A 73 -16.65 -6.02 9.96
N TYR A 74 -15.82 -5.23 9.28
CA TYR A 74 -15.33 -3.97 9.82
C TYR A 74 -15.60 -2.81 8.88
N ARG A 75 -15.82 -1.63 9.46
CA ARG A 75 -15.97 -0.35 8.76
C ARG A 75 -15.32 0.78 9.53
N GLY A 76 -14.83 1.79 8.84
CA GLY A 76 -14.28 2.97 9.50
C GLY A 76 -13.66 3.96 8.51
N GLN A 77 -12.73 4.76 9.01
CA GLN A 77 -12.01 5.74 8.23
C GLN A 77 -10.50 5.62 8.50
N LEU A 78 -9.72 5.73 7.44
CA LEU A 78 -8.27 5.85 7.51
C LEU A 78 -7.80 7.16 6.87
N THR A 79 -6.77 7.75 7.44
CA THR A 79 -6.10 8.93 6.90
C THR A 79 -4.60 8.85 7.14
N ALA A 80 -3.82 8.72 6.08
CA ALA A 80 -2.38 8.86 6.10
C ALA A 80 -2.00 10.33 5.85
N ALA A 81 -1.29 10.93 6.80
CA ALA A 81 -0.68 12.24 6.62
C ALA A 81 0.45 12.17 5.57
N PRO A 82 0.77 13.27 4.88
CA PRO A 82 1.90 13.38 3.95
C PRO A 82 3.18 12.73 4.48
N PHE A 83 3.72 11.77 3.72
CA PHE A 83 4.97 11.09 4.04
C PHE A 83 5.72 10.68 2.76
N THR A 84 7.01 10.35 2.92
CA THR A 84 7.85 9.90 1.82
C THR A 84 7.84 8.38 1.74
N LEU A 85 7.26 7.82 0.67
CA LEU A 85 7.07 6.38 0.48
C LEU A 85 8.32 5.68 -0.07
N ARG A 86 9.20 6.39 -0.79
CA ARG A 86 10.40 5.79 -1.40
C ARG A 86 11.32 5.05 -0.42
N PRO A 87 11.68 5.60 0.76
CA PRO A 87 12.47 4.88 1.76
C PRO A 87 11.79 3.59 2.24
N TRP A 88 10.45 3.58 2.30
CA TRP A 88 9.69 2.38 2.67
C TRP A 88 9.80 1.29 1.63
N LEU A 89 9.67 1.63 0.35
CA LEU A 89 9.80 0.68 -0.76
C LEU A 89 11.22 0.09 -0.83
N ALA A 90 12.24 0.94 -0.68
CA ALA A 90 13.63 0.49 -0.61
C ALA A 90 13.85 -0.48 0.55
N ARG A 91 13.31 -0.19 1.74
CA ARG A 91 13.36 -1.11 2.90
C ARG A 91 12.57 -2.39 2.67
N ALA A 92 11.45 -2.33 1.94
CA ALA A 92 10.68 -3.51 1.56
C ALA A 92 11.38 -4.38 0.50
N GLY A 93 12.54 -3.96 -0.02
CA GLY A 93 13.29 -4.65 -1.06
C GLY A 93 12.82 -4.32 -2.48
N VAL A 94 11.91 -3.37 -2.63
CA VAL A 94 11.45 -2.88 -3.94
C VAL A 94 12.45 -1.83 -4.42
N THR A 95 13.23 -2.18 -5.44
CA THR A 95 14.18 -1.24 -6.06
C THR A 95 13.46 -0.41 -7.12
N LEU A 96 13.10 0.82 -6.78
CA LEU A 96 12.56 1.76 -7.76
C LEU A 96 13.71 2.46 -8.48
N THR A 97 13.85 2.19 -9.77
CA THR A 97 14.73 2.98 -10.65
C THR A 97 13.85 3.98 -11.38
N THR A 98 13.78 5.21 -10.89
CA THR A 98 13.01 6.31 -11.49
C THR A 98 13.94 7.40 -12.01
N ALA A 99 13.53 8.15 -13.03
CA ALA A 99 14.32 9.19 -13.67
C ALA A 99 14.52 10.41 -12.76
N GLY A 100 13.58 10.65 -11.84
CA GLY A 100 13.68 11.67 -10.81
C GLY A 100 14.03 11.12 -9.43
N GLU A 101 14.83 11.88 -8.67
CA GLU A 101 15.09 11.64 -7.25
C GLU A 101 13.84 11.93 -6.36
N ALA A 102 12.83 12.62 -6.91
CA ALA A 102 11.66 13.12 -6.19
C ALA A 102 10.36 12.30 -6.33
N ALA A 103 10.34 11.17 -7.04
CA ALA A 103 9.09 10.39 -7.19
C ALA A 103 8.71 9.66 -5.89
N LEU A 104 7.43 9.67 -5.52
CA LEU A 104 6.87 9.10 -4.28
C LEU A 104 7.41 9.76 -3.00
N SER A 105 7.64 11.06 -3.07
CA SER A 105 8.15 11.85 -1.94
C SER A 105 7.05 12.45 -1.08
N ASP A 106 5.91 12.76 -1.71
CA ASP A 106 4.73 13.28 -1.02
C ASP A 106 3.54 12.36 -1.27
N VAL A 107 3.29 11.44 -0.34
CA VAL A 107 2.14 10.52 -0.41
C VAL A 107 1.23 10.79 0.77
N ALA A 108 -0.04 11.06 0.49
CA ALA A 108 -1.08 11.22 1.49
C ALA A 108 -2.34 10.48 1.04
N MET A 109 -3.12 9.98 1.98
CA MET A 109 -4.31 9.20 1.67
C MET A 109 -5.42 9.49 2.65
N THR A 110 -6.66 9.50 2.18
CA THR A 110 -7.83 9.37 3.04
C THR A 110 -8.86 8.48 2.37
N SER A 111 -9.48 7.59 3.13
CA SER A 111 -10.54 6.72 2.61
C SER A 111 -11.39 6.15 3.74
N PRO A 112 -12.70 6.03 3.52
CA PRO A 112 -13.48 5.03 4.23
C PRO A 112 -12.88 3.65 3.95
N ILE A 113 -12.88 2.81 4.96
CA ILE A 113 -12.42 1.42 4.87
C ILE A 113 -13.59 0.53 5.27
N GLU A 114 -13.79 -0.55 4.53
CA GLU A 114 -14.63 -1.65 4.95
C GLU A 114 -14.06 -2.99 4.52
N GLY A 115 -14.45 -4.06 5.20
CA GLY A 115 -13.95 -5.38 4.85
C GLY A 115 -14.40 -6.48 5.79
N ASN A 116 -13.79 -7.64 5.61
CA ASN A 116 -14.00 -8.83 6.42
C ASN A 116 -12.68 -9.62 6.58
N ALA A 117 -12.76 -10.87 7.03
CA ALA A 117 -11.59 -11.73 7.22
C ALA A 117 -10.81 -12.06 5.92
N GLU A 118 -11.40 -11.84 4.75
CA GLU A 118 -10.83 -12.25 3.45
C GLU A 118 -10.42 -11.05 2.59
N GLN A 119 -11.17 -9.94 2.66
CA GLN A 119 -10.99 -8.79 1.80
C GLN A 119 -11.11 -7.46 2.56
N LEU A 120 -10.47 -6.44 1.99
CA LEU A 120 -10.49 -5.05 2.44
C LEU A 120 -10.79 -4.16 1.25
N SER A 121 -11.62 -3.13 1.44
CA SER A 121 -12.00 -2.16 0.43
C SER A 121 -11.87 -0.73 0.96
N LEU A 122 -11.32 0.12 0.11
CA LEU A 122 -11.21 1.56 0.26
C LEU A 122 -12.19 2.18 -0.74
N THR A 123 -13.43 2.43 -0.32
CA THR A 123 -14.56 2.69 -1.24
C THR A 123 -14.65 4.12 -1.76
N SER A 124 -13.88 5.04 -1.18
CA SER A 124 -13.82 6.45 -1.60
C SER A 124 -12.44 6.99 -1.26
N LEU A 125 -11.45 6.37 -1.89
CA LEU A 125 -10.06 6.68 -1.78
C LEU A 125 -9.77 8.04 -2.40
N SER A 126 -9.16 8.94 -1.64
CA SER A 126 -8.46 10.11 -2.15
C SER A 126 -6.97 9.94 -1.84
N LEU A 127 -6.18 9.75 -2.88
CA LEU A 127 -4.75 9.48 -2.82
C LEU A 127 -3.99 10.62 -3.50
N VAL A 128 -3.12 11.27 -2.75
CA VAL A 128 -2.15 12.24 -3.27
C VAL A 128 -0.83 11.52 -3.46
N VAL A 129 -0.24 11.68 -4.64
CA VAL A 129 1.10 11.18 -4.99
C VAL A 129 1.85 12.29 -5.72
N ASP A 130 2.84 12.86 -5.03
CA ASP A 130 3.61 14.02 -5.48
C ASP A 130 2.67 15.16 -5.91
N ASP A 131 2.72 15.57 -7.18
CA ASP A 131 1.88 16.66 -7.72
C ASP A 131 0.50 16.16 -8.23
N SER A 132 0.18 14.89 -8.01
CA SER A 132 -0.99 14.21 -8.60
C SER A 132 -2.00 13.82 -7.53
N THR A 133 -3.28 13.99 -7.82
CA THR A 133 -4.38 13.51 -6.98
C THR A 133 -5.19 12.49 -7.74
N PHE A 134 -5.48 11.37 -7.08
CA PHE A 134 -6.30 10.26 -7.55
C PHE A 134 -7.49 10.10 -6.61
N THR A 135 -8.64 9.82 -7.17
CA THR A 135 -9.87 9.51 -6.46
C THR A 135 -10.49 8.24 -7.01
N GLY A 136 -11.13 7.42 -6.17
CA GLY A 136 -11.80 6.22 -6.65
C GLY A 136 -11.90 5.15 -5.56
N GLU A 137 -11.71 3.90 -5.94
CA GLU A 137 -11.80 2.77 -5.03
C GLU A 137 -10.68 1.74 -5.21
N LEU A 138 -10.39 1.00 -4.13
CA LEU A 138 -9.40 -0.07 -4.13
C LEU A 138 -9.92 -1.22 -3.27
N THR A 139 -9.91 -2.44 -3.81
CA THR A 139 -10.23 -3.66 -3.08
C THR A 139 -9.04 -4.60 -3.12
N ALA A 140 -8.69 -5.19 -1.99
CA ALA A 140 -7.58 -6.13 -1.88
C ALA A 140 -8.01 -7.37 -1.09
N ALA A 141 -7.62 -8.55 -1.56
CA ALA A 141 -7.66 -9.76 -0.76
C ALA A 141 -6.51 -9.74 0.25
N LEU A 142 -6.80 -10.08 1.50
CA LEU A 142 -5.83 -10.03 2.60
C LEU A 142 -4.72 -11.08 2.49
N ASP A 143 -4.95 -12.13 1.70
CA ASP A 143 -3.95 -13.15 1.35
C ASP A 143 -2.99 -12.68 0.24
N GLY A 144 -3.21 -11.49 -0.33
CA GLY A 144 -2.43 -10.94 -1.43
C GLY A 144 -2.70 -11.59 -2.78
N SER A 145 -3.75 -12.41 -2.92
CA SER A 145 -4.09 -13.08 -4.18
C SER A 145 -4.74 -12.15 -5.19
N ARG A 146 -5.38 -11.07 -4.73
CA ARG A 146 -6.15 -10.15 -5.57
C ARG A 146 -5.99 -8.71 -5.13
N LEU A 147 -5.84 -7.82 -6.11
CA LEU A 147 -5.89 -6.37 -5.94
C LEU A 147 -6.67 -5.79 -7.11
N ASP A 148 -7.82 -5.19 -6.82
CA ASP A 148 -8.65 -4.44 -7.75
C ASP A 148 -8.58 -2.95 -7.44
N PHE A 149 -8.50 -2.11 -8.46
CA PHE A 149 -8.57 -0.66 -8.26
C PHE A 149 -9.26 0.03 -9.44
N ASP A 150 -10.11 1.00 -9.14
CA ASP A 150 -10.65 1.95 -10.13
C ASP A 150 -10.31 3.35 -9.63
N LEU A 151 -9.34 3.99 -10.28
CA LEU A 151 -8.81 5.28 -9.87
C LEU A 151 -8.91 6.28 -11.02
N ALA A 152 -9.48 7.44 -10.74
CA ALA A 152 -9.49 8.60 -11.61
C ALA A 152 -8.53 9.66 -11.06
N GLY A 153 -7.57 10.11 -11.88
CA GLY A 153 -6.60 11.13 -11.50
C GLY A 153 -6.55 12.29 -12.47
N ASP A 154 -6.14 13.46 -11.98
CA ASP A 154 -6.09 14.67 -12.82
C ASP A 154 -4.89 14.64 -13.77
N GLN A 155 -3.73 14.28 -13.23
CA GLN A 155 -2.47 14.28 -13.95
C GLN A 155 -1.62 13.10 -13.51
N LEU A 156 -0.93 12.45 -14.45
CA LEU A 156 0.13 11.49 -14.15
C LEU A 156 1.34 11.80 -15.04
N ASP A 157 2.45 12.16 -14.39
CA ASP A 157 3.74 12.42 -15.04
C ASP A 157 4.51 11.10 -15.15
N LEU A 158 4.35 10.40 -16.27
CA LEU A 158 4.94 9.07 -16.48
C LEU A 158 6.47 9.13 -16.57
N ASP A 159 7.05 10.23 -17.05
CA ASP A 159 8.50 10.38 -17.18
C ASP A 159 9.20 10.29 -15.83
N ARG A 160 8.53 10.78 -14.78
CA ARG A 160 9.03 10.74 -13.41
C ARG A 160 9.20 9.32 -12.88
N TYR A 161 8.44 8.36 -13.41
CA TYR A 161 8.43 6.96 -12.99
C TYR A 161 9.15 6.02 -13.97
N LEU A 162 9.58 6.52 -15.15
CA LEU A 162 10.44 5.79 -16.05
C LEU A 162 11.86 5.66 -15.49
N PRO A 163 12.61 4.59 -15.79
CA PRO A 163 14.01 4.49 -15.40
C PRO A 163 14.84 5.58 -16.07
N GLY A 164 15.60 6.33 -15.28
CA GLY A 164 16.42 7.44 -15.77
C GLY A 164 17.43 7.05 -16.84
N GLU A 165 17.81 8.02 -17.68
CA GLU A 165 18.76 7.83 -18.80
C GLU A 165 20.13 7.30 -18.38
N ALA A 166 20.55 7.53 -17.12
CA ALA A 166 21.78 6.96 -16.56
C ALA A 166 21.74 5.42 -16.54
N THR A 167 20.57 4.83 -16.28
CA THR A 167 20.34 3.38 -16.35
C THR A 167 20.14 2.91 -17.80
N ALA A 168 19.57 3.75 -18.66
CA ALA A 168 19.45 3.47 -20.09
C ALA A 168 20.83 3.36 -20.79
N LYS A 169 21.84 4.11 -20.33
CA LYS A 169 23.23 4.00 -20.85
C LYS A 169 24.00 2.77 -20.35
N GLN A 170 23.66 2.22 -19.18
CA GLN A 170 24.21 0.92 -18.74
C GLN A 170 23.52 -0.27 -19.44
N ALA A 171 22.22 -0.17 -19.75
CA ALA A 171 21.53 -1.16 -20.58
C ALA A 171 22.00 -1.14 -22.05
N SER A 172 22.32 0.03 -22.61
CA SER A 172 22.72 0.17 -24.01
C SER A 172 24.22 0.02 -24.31
N ARG A 173 25.10 -0.06 -23.30
CA ARG A 173 26.56 -0.26 -23.51
C ARG A 173 27.14 -1.57 -22.97
N GLY A 174 26.34 -2.41 -22.31
CA GLY A 174 26.77 -3.73 -21.82
C GLY A 174 26.10 -4.95 -22.46
N LEU A 175 24.89 -4.81 -23.03
CA LEU A 175 24.05 -5.97 -23.39
C LEU A 175 23.72 -6.12 -24.88
N LEU A 176 23.96 -5.11 -25.72
CA LEU A 176 23.52 -5.12 -27.13
C LEU A 176 24.47 -5.82 -28.12
N ARG A 177 25.53 -6.51 -27.65
CA ARG A 177 26.38 -7.36 -28.52
C ARG A 177 26.32 -8.86 -28.21
N LYS A 178 25.47 -9.31 -27.28
CA LYS A 178 25.33 -10.74 -26.97
C LYS A 178 23.91 -11.30 -26.96
N ALA A 179 22.91 -10.53 -27.38
CA ALA A 179 21.51 -10.97 -27.41
C ALA A 179 20.87 -11.04 -28.82
N PHE A 180 21.67 -11.21 -29.88
CA PHE A 180 21.17 -11.56 -31.22
C PHE A 180 21.86 -12.80 -31.79
N ALA A 181 22.09 -13.80 -30.94
CA ALA A 181 22.51 -15.12 -31.37
C ALA A 181 22.06 -16.19 -30.37
N GLN A 182 20.74 -16.30 -30.16
CA GLN A 182 20.07 -17.58 -29.96
C GLN A 182 18.56 -17.33 -29.88
N GLU A 183 17.87 -17.70 -30.96
CA GLU A 183 16.49 -18.17 -30.88
C GLU A 183 16.40 -19.20 -29.74
N ASN A 184 15.57 -18.92 -28.73
CA ASN A 184 14.55 -19.83 -28.21
C ASN A 184 13.96 -19.30 -26.90
N ASN A 185 12.66 -19.51 -26.77
CA ASN A 185 11.78 -19.27 -25.63
C ASN A 185 11.31 -17.83 -25.36
N THR A 186 10.16 -17.53 -25.97
CA THR A 186 8.96 -17.21 -25.21
C THR A 186 8.97 -17.96 -23.88
N LEU A 187 8.70 -17.24 -22.79
CA LEU A 187 7.70 -17.58 -21.79
C LEU A 187 7.83 -16.49 -20.75
N VAL A 188 6.83 -15.60 -20.71
CA VAL A 188 6.52 -14.89 -19.45
C VAL A 188 6.41 -15.99 -18.40
N PRO A 189 7.27 -16.03 -17.38
CA PRO A 189 7.23 -17.07 -16.36
C PRO A 189 5.81 -17.15 -15.81
N GLN A 190 5.18 -18.32 -15.88
CA GLN A 190 3.82 -18.51 -15.37
C GLN A 190 3.74 -18.17 -13.87
N SER A 191 4.86 -18.30 -13.16
CA SER A 191 5.03 -17.85 -11.77
C SER A 191 4.86 -16.34 -11.56
N LEU A 192 5.05 -15.51 -12.59
CA LEU A 192 4.78 -14.06 -12.52
C LEU A 192 3.29 -13.74 -12.74
N LEU A 193 2.53 -14.65 -13.37
CA LEU A 193 1.10 -14.49 -13.64
C LEU A 193 0.19 -15.16 -12.60
N SER A 194 0.75 -15.99 -11.72
CA SER A 194 -0.02 -16.80 -10.76
C SER A 194 0.00 -16.30 -9.32
N GLY A 195 0.69 -15.19 -9.03
CA GLY A 195 0.89 -14.70 -7.65
C GLY A 195 -0.10 -13.63 -7.19
N LEU A 196 -0.62 -12.81 -8.12
CA LEU A 196 -1.49 -11.69 -7.82
C LEU A 196 -2.35 -11.41 -9.06
N ALA A 197 -3.65 -11.61 -8.94
CA ALA A 197 -4.62 -11.08 -9.91
C ALA A 197 -4.70 -9.57 -9.69
N LEU A 198 -4.15 -8.80 -10.64
CA LEU A 198 -4.22 -7.35 -10.66
C LEU A 198 -5.18 -6.94 -11.77
N GLU A 199 -6.33 -6.39 -11.41
CA GLU A 199 -7.31 -5.87 -12.35
C GLU A 199 -7.62 -4.43 -11.98
N GLY A 200 -7.58 -3.51 -12.92
CA GLY A 200 -7.86 -2.14 -12.55
C GLY A 200 -7.91 -1.17 -13.72
N ASP A 201 -8.77 -0.18 -13.54
CA ASP A 201 -8.98 0.92 -14.45
C ASP A 201 -8.32 2.17 -13.86
N LEU A 202 -7.41 2.77 -14.62
CA LEU A 202 -6.78 4.04 -14.26
C LEU A 202 -7.16 5.09 -15.30
N SER A 203 -8.08 5.97 -14.92
CA SER A 203 -8.54 7.07 -15.76
C SER A 203 -7.77 8.34 -15.44
N VAL A 204 -6.82 8.74 -16.27
CA VAL A 204 -6.06 9.99 -16.06
C VAL A 204 -6.54 11.08 -17.02
N GLY A 205 -6.88 12.25 -16.48
CA GLY A 205 -7.30 13.41 -17.26
C GLY A 205 -6.21 13.96 -18.18
N THR A 206 -4.98 14.05 -17.67
CA THR A 206 -3.80 14.52 -18.44
C THR A 206 -2.60 13.61 -18.21
N LEU A 207 -2.16 12.94 -19.28
CA LEU A 207 -0.88 12.23 -19.27
C LEU A 207 0.22 13.17 -19.75
N ILE A 208 1.21 13.42 -18.88
CA ILE A 208 2.41 14.15 -19.27
C ILE A 208 3.47 13.12 -19.65
N PHE A 209 3.85 13.17 -20.93
CA PHE A 209 4.95 12.40 -21.50
C PHE A 209 5.79 13.35 -22.36
N ARG A 210 7.03 13.55 -21.95
CA ARG A 210 8.06 14.40 -22.56
C ARG A 210 9.24 13.51 -22.90
N ALA A 211 9.06 12.63 -23.88
CA ALA A 211 10.18 11.94 -24.53
C ALA A 211 11.10 12.93 -25.26
#